data_AF-A0A9D4FQB0-F1
#
_entry.id   AF-A0A9D4FQB0-F1
#
_cell.length_a   1.000
_cell.length_b   1.000
_cell.length_c   1.000
_cell.angle_alpha   90.00
_cell.angle_beta   90.00
_cell.angle_gamma   90.00
#
_symmetry.space_group_name_H-M   'P 1'
#
loop_
_entity.id
_entity.type
_entity.pdbx_description
1 polymer ?
#
loop_
_entity_poly.entity_id
_entity_poly.type
_entity_poly.pdbx_seq_one_letter_code
_entity_poly.pdbx_strand_id
1 'polypeptide(L)'
;MKFMGYTSLTLEIEELLEKYSDTQALFICGDFNSSLSRQPPNDRDLILRDLVRKLNLHTDKDGEPTFFHASGEQSAEIDYI
;
A
#
# COMPACT_ATOMS: atom_id res chain seq x y z
N MET A 1 6.45 19.49 -1.57
CA MET A 1 5.75 19.19 -2.84
C MET A 1 4.79 18.05 -2.52
N LYS A 2 3.46 18.27 -2.53
CA LYS A 2 2.49 17.18 -2.26
C LYS A 2 2.54 16.19 -3.43
N PHE A 3 2.75 14.90 -3.14
CA PHE A 3 2.78 13.84 -4.15
C PHE A 3 1.38 13.63 -4.76
N MET A 4 1.05 14.33 -5.84
CA MET A 4 -0.28 14.25 -6.47
C MET A 4 -0.61 12.84 -6.99
N GLY A 5 0.37 12.09 -7.51
CA GLY A 5 0.11 10.77 -8.10
C GLY A 5 -0.32 9.70 -7.10
N TYR A 6 0.16 9.76 -5.87
CA TYR A 6 -0.15 8.75 -4.85
C TYR A 6 -1.58 8.92 -4.30
N THR A 7 -2.05 10.17 -4.23
CA THR A 7 -3.45 10.49 -3.87
C THR A 7 -4.43 10.05 -4.95
N SER A 8 -4.07 10.14 -6.23
CA SER A 8 -4.92 9.65 -7.33
C SER A 8 -5.12 8.14 -7.28
N LEU A 9 -4.06 7.36 -7.05
CA LEU A 9 -4.16 5.90 -6.91
C LEU A 9 -5.08 5.50 -5.74
N THR A 10 -4.96 6.16 -4.59
CA THR A 10 -5.84 5.88 -3.44
C THR A 10 -7.31 6.16 -3.75
N LEU A 11 -7.61 7.22 -4.50
CA LEU A 11 -8.99 7.53 -4.91
C LEU A 11 -9.53 6.50 -5.90
N GLU A 12 -8.72 6.06 -6.87
CA GLU A 12 -9.10 5.00 -7.81
C GLU A 12 -9.42 3.67 -7.08
N ILE A 13 -8.63 3.32 -6.06
CA ILE A 13 -8.90 2.15 -5.21
C ILE A 13 -10.21 2.33 -4.45
N GLU A 14 -10.45 3.49 -3.84
CA GLU A 14 -11.69 3.79 -3.12
C GLU A 14 -12.92 3.65 -4.04
N GLU A 15 -12.86 4.21 -5.26
CA GLU A 15 -13.95 4.12 -6.26
C GLU A 15 -14.23 2.67 -6.70
N LEU A 16 -13.18 1.86 -6.92
CA LEU A 16 -13.33 0.46 -7.31
C LEU A 16 -13.95 -0.38 -6.18
N LEU A 17 -13.55 -0.15 -4.93
CA LEU A 17 -14.10 -0.86 -3.79
C LEU A 17 -15.57 -0.50 -3.56
N GLU A 18 -15.93 0.78 -3.62
CA GLU A 18 -17.33 1.23 -3.50
C GLU A 18 -18.21 0.59 -4.57
N LYS A 19 -17.69 0.46 -5.79
CA LYS A 19 -18.47 -0.07 -6.92
C LYS A 19 -18.69 -1.58 -6.88
N TYR A 20 -17.73 -2.35 -6.37
CA TYR A 20 -17.73 -3.81 -6.56
C TYR A 20 -17.82 -4.64 -5.27
N SER A 21 -17.56 -4.06 -4.09
CA SER A 21 -17.44 -4.81 -2.82
C SER A 21 -18.71 -5.59 -2.41
N ASP A 22 -19.89 -5.10 -2.79
CA ASP A 22 -21.17 -5.78 -2.49
C ASP A 22 -21.44 -7.02 -3.36
N THR A 23 -20.69 -7.19 -4.45
CA THR A 23 -20.98 -8.21 -5.48
C THR A 23 -19.82 -9.17 -5.72
N GLN A 24 -18.61 -8.80 -5.34
CA GLN A 24 -17.39 -9.54 -5.64
C GLN A 24 -16.41 -9.46 -4.48
N ALA A 25 -15.64 -10.52 -4.28
CA ALA A 25 -14.43 -10.44 -3.48
C ALA A 25 -13.39 -9.61 -4.25
N LEU A 26 -12.75 -8.66 -3.58
CA LEU A 26 -11.76 -7.77 -4.18
C LEU A 26 -10.40 -7.99 -3.53
N PHE A 27 -9.36 -8.01 -4.35
CA PHE A 27 -7.96 -8.11 -3.95
C PHE A 27 -7.20 -6.96 -4.61
N ILE A 28 -6.33 -6.29 -3.86
CA ILE A 28 -5.56 -5.15 -4.35
C ILE A 28 -4.09 -5.54 -4.28
N CYS A 29 -3.50 -5.82 -5.44
CA CYS A 29 -2.12 -6.30 -5.50
C CYS A 29 -1.23 -5.31 -6.25
N GLY A 30 0.00 -5.11 -5.77
CA GLY A 30 1.01 -4.38 -6.53
C GLY A 30 2.15 -3.83 -5.70
N ASP A 31 3.06 -3.14 -6.38
CA ASP A 31 4.12 -2.35 -5.77
C ASP A 31 3.58 -0.98 -5.37
N PHE A 32 3.46 -0.77 -4.06
CA PHE A 32 3.02 0.48 -3.48
C PHE A 32 4.18 1.45 -3.26
N ASN A 33 5.46 1.05 -3.34
CA ASN A 33 6.59 1.92 -3.03
C ASN A 33 6.48 2.61 -1.64
N SER A 34 5.79 1.96 -0.70
CA SER A 34 5.48 2.43 0.66
C SER A 34 5.44 1.25 1.62
N SER A 35 5.69 1.49 2.90
CA SER A 35 5.78 0.46 3.94
C SER A 35 4.72 0.64 5.03
N LEU A 36 4.03 -0.44 5.38
CA LEU A 36 3.15 -0.52 6.53
C LEU A 36 3.94 -0.62 7.83
N SER A 37 5.13 -1.23 7.83
CA SER A 37 5.93 -1.49 9.03
C SER A 37 7.05 -0.47 9.33
N ARG A 38 7.51 0.32 8.35
CA ARG A 38 8.66 1.26 8.51
C ARG A 38 8.52 2.22 9.69
N GLN A 39 9.62 2.38 10.43
CA GLN A 39 9.76 3.36 11.52
C GLN A 39 11.08 4.15 11.39
N PRO A 40 11.05 5.49 11.37
CA PRO A 40 9.86 6.34 11.31
C PRO A 40 9.15 6.27 9.94
N PRO A 41 7.82 6.44 9.88
CA PRO A 41 7.11 6.48 8.60
C PRO A 41 7.40 7.76 7.84
N ASN A 42 7.44 7.67 6.50
CA ASN A 42 7.40 8.84 5.62
C ASN A 42 5.97 9.17 5.18
N ASP A 43 5.81 10.25 4.39
CA ASP A 43 4.49 10.72 3.93
C ASP A 43 3.70 9.65 3.15
N ARG A 44 4.36 8.80 2.35
CA ARG A 44 3.68 7.77 1.56
C ARG A 44 3.26 6.59 2.42
N ASP A 45 4.09 6.21 3.40
CA ASP A 45 3.77 5.21 4.41
C ASP A 45 2.51 5.62 5.20
N LEU A 46 2.39 6.92 5.54
CA LEU A 46 1.21 7.46 6.21
C LEU A 46 -0.06 7.38 5.34
N ILE A 47 0.06 7.66 4.03
CA ILE A 47 -1.08 7.56 3.10
C ILE A 47 -1.53 6.10 2.96
N LEU A 48 -0.60 5.16 2.78
CA LEU A 48 -0.92 3.74 2.66
C LEU A 48 -1.60 3.21 3.94
N ARG A 49 -1.06 3.55 5.12
CA ARG A 49 -1.67 3.18 6.41
C ARG A 49 -3.07 3.74 6.58
N ASP A 50 -3.31 4.98 6.12
CA ASP A 50 -4.64 5.59 6.17
C ASP A 50 -5.63 4.88 5.24
N LEU A 51 -5.21 4.52 4.02
CA LEU A 51 -5.99 3.73 3.06
C LEU A 51 -6.41 2.37 3.67
N VAL A 52 -5.43 1.59 4.15
CA VAL A 52 -5.67 0.27 4.76
C VAL A 52 -6.65 0.37 5.93
N ARG A 53 -6.47 1.38 6.79
CA ARG A 53 -7.37 1.61 7.92
C ARG A 53 -8.77 2.02 7.50
N LYS A 54 -8.91 2.99 6.58
CA LYS A 54 -10.21 3.52 6.14
C LYS A 54 -11.07 2.46 5.47
N LEU A 55 -10.43 1.60 4.68
CA LEU A 55 -11.09 0.58 3.89
C LEU A 55 -11.13 -0.79 4.58
N ASN A 56 -10.61 -0.87 5.82
CA ASN A 56 -10.52 -2.10 6.60
C ASN A 56 -9.90 -3.26 5.79
N LEU A 57 -8.79 -2.97 5.10
CA LEU A 57 -8.06 -3.95 4.31
C LEU A 57 -7.19 -4.84 5.21
N HIS A 58 -6.97 -6.07 4.78
CA HIS A 58 -6.10 -7.04 5.42
C HIS A 58 -4.97 -7.42 4.48
N THR A 59 -3.74 -7.39 4.96
CA THR A 59 -2.54 -7.82 4.24
C THR A 59 -2.09 -9.19 4.75
N ASP A 60 -1.56 -10.02 3.86
CA ASP A 60 -1.14 -11.39 4.22
C ASP A 60 0.19 -11.42 4.99
N LYS A 61 1.08 -10.45 4.72
CA LYS A 61 2.45 -10.41 5.26
C LYS A 61 2.91 -8.98 5.51
N ASP A 62 2.93 -8.59 6.79
CA ASP A 62 3.55 -7.35 7.25
C ASP A 62 4.97 -7.63 7.78
N GLY A 63 5.89 -6.73 7.48
CA GLY A 63 7.28 -6.71 7.92
C GLY A 63 8.24 -7.50 7.03
N GLU A 64 7.74 -8.24 6.04
CA GLU A 64 8.57 -9.08 5.17
C GLU A 64 9.04 -8.28 3.94
N PRO A 65 10.37 -8.15 3.71
CA PRO A 65 10.85 -7.43 2.53
C PRO A 65 10.52 -8.16 1.23
N THR A 66 9.97 -7.42 0.28
CA THR A 66 9.66 -7.90 -1.08
C THR A 66 10.64 -7.35 -2.11
N PHE A 67 11.29 -6.23 -1.80
CA PHE A 67 12.36 -5.63 -2.57
C PHE A 67 13.72 -5.84 -1.90
N PHE A 68 14.71 -6.25 -2.69
CA PHE A 68 16.11 -6.37 -2.29
C PHE A 68 16.97 -5.60 -3.28
N HIS A 69 17.70 -4.60 -2.80
CA HIS A 69 18.62 -3.84 -3.64
C HIS A 69 19.78 -4.73 -4.10
N ALA A 70 20.30 -4.50 -5.31
CA ALA A 70 21.36 -5.30 -5.90
C ALA A 70 22.67 -5.33 -5.07
N SER A 71 22.87 -4.34 -4.20
CA SER A 71 24.01 -4.33 -3.26
C SER A 71 23.85 -5.33 -2.10
N GLY A 72 22.65 -5.85 -1.84
CA GLY A 72 22.35 -6.73 -0.71
C GLY A 72 22.23 -6.04 0.65
N GLU A 73 22.59 -4.75 0.74
CA GLU A 73 22.60 -3.99 2.00
C GLU A 73 21.26 -3.34 2.35
N GLN A 74 20.34 -3.26 1.38
CA GLN A 74 19.07 -2.58 1.54
C GLN A 74 17.93 -3.49 1.08
N SER A 75 16.89 -3.56 1.90
CA SER A 75 15.66 -4.26 1.60
C SER A 75 14.47 -3.41 2.02
N ALA A 76 13.33 -3.60 1.35
CA ALA A 76 12.11 -2.88 1.67
C ALA A 76 10.88 -3.78 1.48
N GLU A 77 9.91 -3.59 2.37
CA GLU A 77 8.53 -4.05 2.21
C GLU A 77 7.79 -3.00 1.38
N ILE A 78 7.48 -3.32 0.12
CA ILE A 78 6.80 -2.39 -0.80
C ILE A 78 5.69 -3.04 -1.63
N ASP A 79 5.68 -4.37 -1.76
CA ASP A 79 4.67 -5.11 -2.50
C ASP A 79 3.65 -5.74 -1.55
N TYR A 80 2.37 -5.62 -1.89
CA TYR A 80 1.26 -6.16 -1.08
C TYR A 80 0.23 -6.86 -1.95
N ILE A 81 -0.56 -7.71 -1.29
CA ILE A 81 -1.81 -8.32 -1.74
C ILE A 81 -2.87 -7.99 -0.69
#